data_AF-A0A838BDU9-F1
#
_entry.id   AF-A0A838BDU9-F1
#
_cell.length_a   1.000
_cell.length_b   1.000
_cell.length_c   1.000
_cell.angle_alpha   90.00
_cell.angle_beta   90.00
_cell.angle_gamma   90.00
#
_symmetry.space_group_name_H-M   'P 1'
#
loop_
_entity.id
_entity.type
_entity.pdbx_description
1 polymer ?
#
loop_
_entity_poly.entity_id
_entity_poly.type
_entity_poly.pdbx_seq_one_letter_code
_entity_poly.pdbx_strand_id
1 'polypeptide(L)'
;MTADANVDQIVKNGVEAIVAAITSRVGDREALIWLWPQLEKQLIAYDGHLQTTLFPGFEAAAVTALPQALDPPELAATLRLALLTALDRISPALEAAPASAASAAAILAEWNKLSAFVRNNINGGFAGFQNIRSRLYAQFGAPSNPAKAIDRVNAYYSQLSGAGFPKASFKSPVHPVLKARLANTVALLTAKGAAAALTRIKSVGGFNIRPNVNSPTRLSNHSFGWAVDIDPAINPNVEKDNLPLAIIEAFTGVDLYGAESVKLRAGGLYDSLLPAAIVLSKANTAFVAAFANAAGLKDGMGNATKRLSGVTLPAAKLTTAHQLATAVPAKLTDLGTLLQGAGATPAKAKSTARLLADAADLFRRAAKVTTPKIIGTDASVTRFGFFNLAPEAAAGLAASDGGGLRWLGAATKTKDYMHFELAETDQPKLF
;
A
#
# COMPACT_ATOMS: atom_id res chain seq x y z
N MET A 1 -24.38 2.63 49.11
CA MET A 1 -23.26 2.75 48.15
C MET A 1 -23.87 2.71 46.77
N THR A 2 -23.77 3.79 46.01
CA THR A 2 -24.38 3.92 44.67
C THR A 2 -23.61 3.06 43.66
N ALA A 3 -24.31 2.53 42.64
CA ALA A 3 -23.73 1.64 41.63
C ALA A 3 -22.49 2.23 40.93
N ASP A 4 -22.44 3.57 40.80
CA ASP A 4 -21.34 4.30 40.15
C ASP A 4 -19.99 4.15 40.89
N ALA A 5 -19.99 4.04 42.22
CA ALA A 5 -18.77 3.86 43.01
C ALA A 5 -18.10 2.49 42.79
N ASN A 6 -18.83 1.52 42.23
CA ASN A 6 -18.32 0.18 41.94
C ASN A 6 -17.63 0.11 40.57
N VAL A 7 -18.14 0.85 39.57
CA VAL A 7 -17.60 0.86 38.20
C VAL A 7 -16.23 1.51 38.14
N ASP A 8 -16.03 2.65 38.80
CA ASP A 8 -14.73 3.34 38.84
C ASP A 8 -13.62 2.46 39.46
N GLN A 9 -13.97 1.68 40.49
CA GLN A 9 -13.05 0.76 41.14
C GLN A 9 -12.72 -0.44 40.23
N ILE A 10 -13.71 -0.94 39.49
CA ILE A 10 -13.53 -1.99 38.47
C ILE A 10 -12.60 -1.49 37.35
N VAL A 11 -12.83 -0.29 36.83
CA VAL A 11 -11.99 0.34 35.80
C VAL A 11 -10.55 0.48 36.29
N LYS A 12 -10.35 1.05 37.48
CA LYS A 12 -9.01 1.25 38.06
C LYS A 12 -8.27 -0.07 38.23
N ASN A 13 -8.90 -1.07 38.85
CA ASN A 13 -8.29 -2.37 39.09
C ASN A 13 -7.99 -3.12 37.79
N GLY A 14 -8.88 -3.05 36.81
CA GLY A 14 -8.70 -3.66 35.50
C GLY A 14 -7.54 -3.04 34.71
N VAL A 15 -7.43 -1.71 34.71
CA VAL A 15 -6.30 -0.99 34.11
C VAL A 15 -4.99 -1.39 34.76
N GLU A 16 -4.91 -1.38 36.09
CA GLU A 16 -3.69 -1.77 36.82
C GLU A 16 -3.26 -3.21 36.50
N ALA A 17 -4.21 -4.14 36.42
CA ALA A 17 -3.95 -5.54 36.10
C ALA A 17 -3.49 -5.75 34.65
N ILE A 18 -4.14 -5.10 33.67
CA ILE A 18 -3.70 -5.12 32.26
C ILE A 18 -2.27 -4.60 32.15
N VAL A 19 -1.99 -3.46 32.76
CA VAL A 19 -0.67 -2.82 32.74
C VAL A 19 0.38 -3.77 33.32
N ALA A 20 0.14 -4.36 34.49
CA ALA A 20 1.09 -5.27 35.12
C ALA A 20 1.35 -6.54 34.28
N ALA A 21 0.31 -7.11 33.67
CA ALA A 21 0.43 -8.28 32.80
C ALA A 21 1.31 -7.98 31.57
N ILE A 22 1.13 -6.79 30.98
CA ILE A 22 1.89 -6.34 29.81
C ILE A 22 3.33 -5.99 30.18
N THR A 23 3.55 -5.12 31.17
CA THR A 23 4.88 -4.58 31.48
C THR A 23 5.83 -5.64 32.05
N SER A 24 5.32 -6.77 32.53
CA SER A 24 6.14 -7.92 32.96
C SER A 24 6.66 -8.77 31.80
N ARG A 25 6.15 -8.58 30.57
CA ARG A 25 6.44 -9.43 29.42
C ARG A 25 6.89 -8.67 28.19
N VAL A 26 6.42 -7.43 28.04
CA VAL A 26 6.74 -6.55 26.92
C VAL A 26 7.62 -5.44 27.48
N GLY A 27 8.91 -5.53 27.18
CA GLY A 27 9.91 -4.52 27.58
C GLY A 27 10.21 -3.48 26.50
N ASP A 28 9.59 -3.60 25.33
CA ASP A 28 9.83 -2.70 24.19
C ASP A 28 8.53 -2.01 23.74
N ARG A 29 8.66 -0.71 23.45
CA ARG A 29 7.53 0.16 23.09
C ARG A 29 6.96 -0.19 21.72
N GLU A 30 7.80 -0.52 20.74
CA GLU A 30 7.37 -0.86 19.39
C GLU A 30 6.64 -2.21 19.38
N ALA A 31 7.16 -3.18 20.14
CA ALA A 31 6.51 -4.47 20.38
C ALA A 31 5.13 -4.30 21.03
N LEU A 32 5.00 -3.42 22.03
CA LEU A 32 3.69 -3.15 22.64
C LEU A 32 2.71 -2.52 21.63
N ILE A 33 3.15 -1.52 20.87
CA ILE A 33 2.30 -0.88 19.85
C ILE A 33 1.84 -1.88 18.79
N TRP A 34 2.73 -2.79 18.37
CA TRP A 34 2.41 -3.83 17.39
C TRP A 34 1.43 -4.87 17.95
N LEU A 35 1.61 -5.27 19.22
CA LEU A 35 0.79 -6.30 19.86
C LEU A 35 -0.59 -5.78 20.26
N TRP A 36 -0.71 -4.49 20.56
CA TRP A 36 -1.90 -3.90 21.18
C TRP A 36 -3.23 -4.17 20.46
N PRO A 37 -3.36 -4.04 19.12
CA PRO A 37 -4.63 -4.30 18.44
C PRO A 37 -5.14 -5.74 18.65
N GLN A 38 -4.23 -6.69 18.88
CA GLN A 38 -4.58 -8.09 19.14
C GLN A 38 -5.08 -8.26 20.58
N LEU A 39 -4.45 -7.59 21.55
CA LEU A 39 -4.84 -7.58 22.96
C LEU A 39 -6.21 -6.93 23.16
N GLU A 40 -6.43 -5.79 22.50
CA GLU A 40 -7.70 -5.08 22.51
C GLU A 40 -8.82 -5.95 21.93
N LYS A 41 -8.57 -6.61 20.79
CA LYS A 41 -9.53 -7.52 20.18
C LYS A 41 -9.89 -8.70 21.07
N GLN A 42 -8.92 -9.26 21.81
CA GLN A 42 -9.17 -10.36 22.74
C GLN A 42 -10.11 -9.94 23.88
N LEU A 43 -9.93 -8.75 24.46
CA LEU A 43 -10.76 -8.27 25.56
C LEU A 43 -12.14 -7.79 25.10
N ILE A 44 -12.24 -7.18 23.91
CA ILE A 44 -13.54 -6.80 23.34
C ILE A 44 -14.37 -8.04 22.95
N ALA A 45 -13.72 -9.11 22.48
CA ALA A 45 -14.39 -10.35 22.09
C ALA A 45 -14.54 -11.35 23.23
N TYR A 46 -14.15 -10.99 24.46
CA TYR A 46 -14.20 -11.91 25.60
C TYR A 46 -15.64 -12.18 26.01
N ASP A 47 -16.02 -13.46 25.93
CA ASP A 47 -17.24 -14.01 26.49
C ASP A 47 -16.85 -15.09 27.50
N GLY A 48 -17.33 -14.97 28.73
CA GLY A 48 -17.03 -15.91 29.82
C GLY A 48 -17.48 -17.35 29.54
N HIS A 49 -18.32 -17.57 28.53
CA HIS A 49 -18.79 -18.88 28.09
C HIS A 49 -17.99 -19.49 26.94
N LEU A 50 -17.05 -18.74 26.32
CA LEU A 50 -16.24 -19.20 25.19
C LEU A 50 -14.77 -19.34 25.59
N GLN A 51 -14.14 -20.47 25.21
CA GLN A 51 -12.69 -20.69 25.39
C GLN A 51 -11.89 -19.78 24.46
N THR A 52 -11.75 -18.52 24.83
CA THR A 52 -10.93 -17.54 24.12
C THR A 52 -9.54 -17.54 24.75
N THR A 53 -8.51 -17.88 23.99
CA THR A 53 -7.13 -17.79 24.50
C THR A 53 -6.77 -16.32 24.73
N LEU A 54 -6.57 -15.95 26.00
CA LEU A 54 -6.19 -14.60 26.40
C LEU A 54 -4.66 -14.46 26.48
N PHE A 55 -4.20 -13.21 26.41
CA PHE A 55 -2.82 -12.88 26.73
C PHE A 55 -2.50 -13.26 28.19
N PRO A 56 -1.35 -13.88 28.48
CA PRO A 56 -1.04 -14.33 29.83
C PRO A 56 -1.13 -13.21 30.87
N GLY A 57 -2.02 -13.37 31.86
CA GLY A 57 -2.34 -12.39 32.90
C GLY A 57 -3.66 -11.66 32.69
N PHE A 58 -4.29 -11.76 31.52
CA PHE A 58 -5.62 -11.21 31.26
C PHE A 58 -6.75 -12.09 31.78
N GLU A 59 -6.44 -13.30 32.25
CA GLU A 59 -7.40 -14.17 32.95
C GLU A 59 -7.74 -13.67 34.36
N ALA A 60 -7.02 -12.66 34.86
CA ALA A 60 -7.28 -12.06 36.16
C ALA A 60 -8.71 -11.52 36.25
N ALA A 61 -9.38 -11.76 37.38
CA ALA A 61 -10.78 -11.35 37.61
C ALA A 61 -11.02 -9.85 37.37
N ALA A 62 -10.04 -9.00 37.71
CA ALA A 62 -10.13 -7.56 37.48
C ALA A 62 -10.15 -7.18 35.99
N VAL A 63 -9.52 -7.96 35.12
CA VAL A 63 -9.47 -7.72 33.67
C VAL A 63 -10.73 -8.24 32.99
N THR A 64 -11.19 -9.43 33.37
CA THR A 64 -12.41 -10.07 32.81
C THR A 64 -13.71 -9.42 33.27
N ALA A 65 -13.69 -8.69 34.40
CA ALA A 65 -14.82 -7.88 34.85
C ALA A 65 -15.09 -6.65 33.96
N LEU A 66 -14.08 -6.14 33.23
CA LEU A 66 -14.22 -4.94 32.39
C LEU A 66 -15.30 -5.07 31.29
N PRO A 67 -15.28 -6.10 30.42
CA PRO A 67 -16.30 -6.24 29.37
C PRO A 67 -17.70 -6.56 29.91
N GLN A 68 -17.82 -7.00 31.17
CA GLN A 68 -19.11 -7.24 31.83
C GLN A 68 -19.69 -5.96 32.46
N ALA A 69 -18.82 -5.03 32.86
CA ALA A 69 -19.20 -3.83 33.61
C ALA A 69 -19.32 -2.57 32.74
N LEU A 70 -18.75 -2.56 31.53
CA LEU A 70 -18.64 -1.39 30.67
C LEU A 70 -19.35 -1.60 29.34
N ASP A 71 -19.94 -0.53 28.80
CA ASP A 71 -20.42 -0.55 27.42
C ASP A 71 -19.23 -0.53 26.42
N PRO A 72 -19.43 -0.83 25.12
CA PRO A 72 -18.32 -0.92 24.18
C PRO A 72 -17.48 0.38 24.04
N PRO A 73 -18.09 1.59 23.98
CA PRO A 73 -17.34 2.84 24.04
C PRO A 73 -16.48 3.03 25.30
N GLU A 74 -17.02 2.73 26.49
CA GLU A 74 -16.34 2.86 27.78
C GLU A 74 -15.22 1.83 27.94
N LEU A 75 -15.45 0.60 27.46
CA LEU A 75 -14.44 -0.46 27.41
C LEU A 75 -13.29 -0.03 26.51
N ALA A 76 -13.56 0.48 25.31
CA ALA A 76 -12.53 0.97 24.40
C ALA A 76 -11.71 2.13 25.03
N ALA A 77 -12.36 3.03 25.76
CA ALA A 77 -11.68 4.10 26.49
C ALA A 77 -10.79 3.57 27.62
N THR A 78 -11.28 2.56 28.37
CA THR A 78 -10.55 1.90 29.46
C THR A 78 -9.33 1.14 28.96
N LEU A 79 -9.48 0.35 27.90
CA LEU A 79 -8.37 -0.37 27.27
C LEU A 79 -7.31 0.62 26.77
N ARG A 80 -7.73 1.71 26.15
CA ARG A 80 -6.84 2.77 25.71
C ARG A 80 -6.08 3.44 26.86
N LEU A 81 -6.71 3.63 28.02
CA LEU A 81 -6.02 4.11 29.23
C LEU A 81 -4.94 3.10 29.66
N ALA A 82 -5.25 1.79 29.64
CA ALA A 82 -4.29 0.76 29.98
C ALA A 82 -3.08 0.69 29.02
N LEU A 83 -3.29 0.85 27.70
CA LEU A 83 -2.18 0.98 26.74
C LEU A 83 -1.25 2.12 27.12
N LEU A 84 -1.83 3.29 27.36
CA LEU A 84 -1.07 4.49 27.70
C LEU A 84 -0.24 4.29 28.96
N THR A 85 -0.84 3.77 30.02
CA THR A 85 -0.15 3.51 31.27
C THR A 85 0.94 2.44 31.12
N ALA A 86 0.73 1.42 30.28
CA ALA A 86 1.76 0.41 30.00
C ALA A 86 2.93 0.99 29.20
N LEU A 87 2.65 1.82 28.19
CA LEU A 87 3.68 2.52 27.41
C LEU A 87 4.52 3.47 28.27
N ASP A 88 3.93 4.12 29.27
CA ASP A 88 4.64 5.00 30.21
C ASP A 88 5.55 4.19 31.14
N ARG A 89 5.13 2.99 31.60
CA ARG A 89 5.92 2.14 32.51
C ARG A 89 7.08 1.40 31.82
N ILE A 90 6.99 1.18 30.51
CA ILE A 90 8.06 0.55 29.73
C ILE A 90 9.25 1.52 29.49
N SER A 91 9.11 2.80 29.84
CA SER A 91 10.23 3.77 29.87
C SER A 91 10.84 3.87 31.27
N PRO A 92 12.08 3.37 31.48
CA PRO A 92 13.19 4.30 31.69
C PRO A 92 14.56 3.75 31.25
N ALA A 93 15.12 4.26 30.14
CA ALA A 93 16.56 4.45 29.91
C ALA A 93 16.82 4.88 28.45
N LEU A 94 16.89 6.19 28.21
CA LEU A 94 17.79 6.78 27.21
C LEU A 94 18.09 8.21 27.69
N GLU A 95 19.37 8.52 27.72
CA GLU A 95 19.98 9.66 28.38
C GLU A 95 19.48 11.04 27.91
N ALA A 96 19.52 11.98 28.85
CA ALA A 96 19.61 13.43 28.71
C ALA A 96 19.31 14.08 27.34
N ALA A 97 18.08 14.58 27.18
CA ALA A 97 17.78 15.81 26.43
C ALA A 97 16.57 16.52 27.07
N PRO A 98 16.55 17.86 27.16
CA PRO A 98 15.53 18.59 27.91
C PRO A 98 14.21 18.77 27.15
N ALA A 99 13.15 18.99 27.94
CA ALA A 99 11.78 19.43 27.59
C ALA A 99 10.71 18.35 27.27
N SER A 100 9.99 17.99 28.34
CA SER A 100 8.57 17.56 28.38
C SER A 100 8.10 16.54 27.34
N ALA A 101 8.30 15.25 27.62
CA ALA A 101 7.37 14.25 27.09
C ALA A 101 5.97 14.56 27.65
N ALA A 102 5.01 14.90 26.78
CA ALA A 102 3.63 15.12 27.19
C ALA A 102 3.07 13.85 27.83
N SER A 103 2.39 13.97 28.96
CA SER A 103 1.79 12.82 29.63
C SER A 103 0.74 12.14 28.74
N ALA A 104 0.50 10.85 28.99
CA ALA A 104 -0.60 10.10 28.38
C ALA A 104 -1.94 10.86 28.37
N ALA A 105 -2.29 11.50 29.49
CA ALA A 105 -3.51 12.29 29.64
C ALA A 105 -3.50 13.55 28.75
N ALA A 106 -2.37 14.24 28.61
CA ALA A 106 -2.24 15.40 27.73
C ALA A 106 -2.41 15.01 26.25
N ILE A 107 -1.82 13.89 25.83
CA ILE A 107 -1.97 13.36 24.46
C ILE A 107 -3.42 12.94 24.20
N LEU A 108 -4.10 12.32 25.17
CA LEU A 108 -5.52 11.98 25.07
C LEU A 108 -6.41 13.23 24.92
N ALA A 109 -6.15 14.27 25.72
CA ALA A 109 -6.86 15.54 25.63
C ALA A 109 -6.67 16.21 24.26
N GLU A 110 -5.47 16.16 23.70
CA GLU A 110 -5.18 16.64 22.35
C GLU A 110 -5.92 15.83 21.28
N TRP A 111 -5.90 14.51 21.36
CA TRP A 111 -6.67 13.65 20.45
C TRP A 111 -8.16 14.00 20.46
N ASN A 112 -8.74 14.22 21.65
CA ASN A 112 -10.16 14.54 21.77
C ASN A 112 -10.53 15.92 21.17
N LYS A 113 -9.56 16.81 20.97
CA LYS A 113 -9.74 18.09 20.26
C LYS A 113 -9.67 17.95 18.73
N LEU A 114 -9.17 16.84 18.20
CA LEU A 114 -9.26 16.55 16.77
C LEU A 114 -10.72 16.28 16.39
N SER A 115 -11.14 16.81 15.24
CA SER A 115 -12.45 16.55 14.69
C SER A 115 -12.70 15.04 14.50
N ALA A 116 -13.96 14.62 14.55
CA ALA A 116 -14.31 13.22 14.32
C ALA A 116 -13.78 12.70 12.97
N PHE A 117 -13.82 13.55 11.94
CA PHE A 117 -13.25 13.24 10.64
C PHE A 117 -11.75 12.90 10.74
N VAL A 118 -10.95 13.74 11.39
CA VAL A 118 -9.51 13.50 11.54
C VAL A 118 -9.24 12.24 12.35
N ARG A 119 -9.92 12.07 13.50
CA ARG A 119 -9.77 10.89 14.35
C ARG A 119 -10.06 9.58 13.61
N ASN A 120 -11.13 9.56 12.81
CA ASN A 120 -11.55 8.38 12.07
C ASN A 120 -10.62 8.04 10.88
N ASN A 121 -9.79 8.98 10.45
CA ASN A 121 -8.90 8.81 9.29
C ASN A 121 -7.42 8.72 9.67
N ILE A 122 -7.05 8.73 10.96
CA ILE A 122 -5.69 8.43 11.39
C ILE A 122 -5.51 6.91 11.42
N ASN A 123 -4.49 6.41 10.71
CA ASN A 123 -4.20 4.98 10.63
C ASN A 123 -3.86 4.41 12.01
N GLY A 124 -4.61 3.42 12.49
CA GLY A 124 -4.41 2.89 13.84
C GLY A 124 -4.96 3.79 14.96
N GLY A 125 -5.84 4.73 14.61
CA GLY A 125 -6.56 5.57 15.56
C GLY A 125 -5.61 6.35 16.47
N PHE A 126 -5.84 6.26 17.78
CA PHE A 126 -5.04 7.01 18.74
C PHE A 126 -3.57 6.58 18.83
N ALA A 127 -3.29 5.27 18.77
CA ALA A 127 -1.91 4.78 18.75
C ALA A 127 -1.18 5.31 17.51
N GLY A 128 -1.88 5.35 16.37
CA GLY A 128 -1.44 6.03 15.16
C GLY A 128 -1.11 7.50 15.38
N PHE A 129 -2.02 8.23 16.04
CA PHE A 129 -1.81 9.64 16.36
C PHE A 129 -0.58 9.85 17.22
N GLN A 130 -0.36 9.05 18.26
CA GLN A 130 0.86 9.14 19.09
C GLN A 130 2.13 9.01 18.25
N ASN A 131 2.14 8.08 17.29
CA ASN A 131 3.27 7.88 16.38
C ASN A 131 3.48 9.09 15.46
N ILE A 132 2.41 9.70 14.93
CA ILE A 132 2.54 10.81 13.97
C ILE A 132 2.49 12.21 14.60
N ARG A 133 2.20 12.33 15.90
CA ARG A 133 1.87 13.59 16.58
C ARG A 133 2.85 14.72 16.31
N SER A 134 4.14 14.48 16.57
CA SER A 134 5.19 15.49 16.37
C SER A 134 5.33 15.88 14.89
N ARG A 135 5.26 14.90 13.99
CA ARG A 135 5.32 15.11 12.53
C ARG A 135 4.12 15.91 12.04
N LEU A 136 2.93 15.60 12.53
CA LEU A 136 1.70 16.31 12.22
C LEU A 136 1.83 17.77 12.66
N TYR A 137 2.29 18.03 13.88
CA TYR A 137 2.42 19.40 14.39
C TYR A 137 3.49 20.20 13.66
N ALA A 138 4.62 19.58 13.34
CA ALA A 138 5.65 20.18 12.51
C ALA A 138 5.13 20.53 11.12
N GLN A 139 4.40 19.60 10.49
CA GLN A 139 3.84 19.80 9.15
C GLN A 139 2.79 20.91 9.08
N PHE A 140 2.00 21.09 10.13
CA PHE A 140 1.02 22.17 10.26
C PHE A 140 1.62 23.44 10.93
N GLY A 141 2.94 23.58 10.94
CA GLY A 141 3.66 24.81 11.28
C GLY A 141 3.61 25.22 12.75
N ALA A 142 3.33 24.29 13.66
CA ALA A 142 3.24 24.56 15.11
C ALA A 142 3.85 23.40 15.95
N PRO A 143 5.12 23.01 15.70
CA PRO A 143 5.74 21.82 16.29
C PRO A 143 5.76 21.81 17.83
N SER A 144 5.83 22.99 18.44
CA SER A 144 5.89 23.19 19.90
C SER A 144 4.58 23.73 20.50
N ASN A 145 3.50 23.86 19.72
CA ASN A 145 2.21 24.37 20.20
C ASN A 145 1.06 23.46 19.74
N PRO A 146 0.74 22.39 20.52
CA PRO A 146 -0.29 21.42 20.15
C PRO A 146 -1.67 22.03 19.90
N ALA A 147 -2.11 22.99 20.71
CA ALA A 147 -3.42 23.62 20.53
C ALA A 147 -3.52 24.31 19.17
N LYS A 148 -2.53 25.13 18.82
CA LYS A 148 -2.45 25.81 17.53
C LYS A 148 -2.31 24.82 16.37
N ALA A 149 -1.55 23.74 16.55
CA ALA A 149 -1.41 22.70 15.55
C ALA A 149 -2.73 21.97 15.29
N ILE A 150 -3.48 21.63 16.33
CA ILE A 150 -4.79 20.96 16.25
C ILE A 150 -5.81 21.84 15.54
N ASP A 151 -5.87 23.14 15.84
CA ASP A 151 -6.77 24.07 15.16
C ASP A 151 -6.49 24.10 13.65
N ARG A 152 -5.20 24.16 13.27
CA ARG A 152 -4.76 24.13 11.87
C ARG A 152 -5.04 22.81 11.18
N VAL A 153 -4.82 21.69 11.87
CA VAL A 153 -5.16 20.34 11.40
C VAL A 153 -6.66 20.27 11.11
N ASN A 154 -7.52 20.62 12.07
CA ASN A 154 -8.97 20.59 11.88
C ASN A 154 -9.44 21.52 10.75
N ALA A 155 -8.93 22.74 10.71
CA ALA A 155 -9.25 23.70 9.66
C ALA A 155 -8.87 23.18 8.27
N TYR A 156 -7.69 22.58 8.13
CA TYR A 156 -7.26 21.98 6.87
C TYR A 156 -8.14 20.80 6.46
N TYR A 157 -8.33 19.82 7.34
CA TYR A 157 -9.06 18.60 7.00
C TYR A 157 -10.55 18.85 6.75
N SER A 158 -11.13 19.93 7.30
CA SER A 158 -12.50 20.34 7.01
C SER A 158 -12.74 20.74 5.55
N GLN A 159 -11.67 21.04 4.80
CA GLN A 159 -11.74 21.43 3.38
C GLN A 159 -11.78 20.22 2.45
N LEU A 160 -11.41 19.02 2.94
CA LEU A 160 -11.41 17.83 2.11
C LEU A 160 -12.83 17.46 1.72
N SER A 161 -13.01 17.05 0.47
CA SER A 161 -14.30 16.62 -0.04
C SER A 161 -14.15 15.37 -0.89
N GLY A 162 -15.26 14.67 -1.15
CA GLY A 162 -15.23 13.48 -2.00
C GLY A 162 -14.66 13.79 -3.40
N ALA A 163 -13.78 12.92 -3.88
CA ALA A 163 -13.08 13.04 -5.15
C ALA A 163 -13.99 13.29 -6.35
N GLY A 164 -15.20 12.69 -6.37
CA GLY A 164 -16.15 12.86 -7.48
C GLY A 164 -15.64 12.30 -8.82
N PHE A 165 -14.55 11.54 -8.80
CA PHE A 165 -13.86 10.94 -9.93
C PHE A 165 -13.81 9.41 -9.77
N PRO A 166 -13.99 8.62 -10.85
CA PRO A 166 -14.41 9.03 -12.19
C PRO A 166 -15.88 9.49 -12.28
N LYS A 167 -16.66 9.28 -11.23
CA LYS A 167 -18.08 9.66 -11.14
C LYS A 167 -18.41 10.19 -9.74
N ALA A 168 -19.48 10.98 -9.63
CA ALA A 168 -19.87 11.69 -8.41
C ALA A 168 -20.09 10.80 -7.16
N SER A 169 -20.33 9.51 -7.34
CA SER A 169 -20.50 8.54 -6.24
C SER A 169 -19.20 8.20 -5.52
N PHE A 170 -18.03 8.50 -6.08
CA PHE A 170 -16.75 8.26 -5.41
C PHE A 170 -16.49 9.35 -4.37
N LYS A 171 -16.45 8.94 -3.09
CA LYS A 171 -16.40 9.84 -1.94
C LYS A 171 -15.06 9.85 -1.20
N SER A 172 -14.00 9.24 -1.74
CA SER A 172 -12.68 9.29 -1.10
C SER A 172 -12.28 10.75 -0.87
N PRO A 173 -11.93 11.14 0.38
CA PRO A 173 -11.58 12.52 0.67
C PRO A 173 -10.32 12.97 -0.05
N VAL A 174 -10.40 14.09 -0.76
CA VAL A 174 -9.27 14.73 -1.44
C VAL A 174 -9.30 16.24 -1.23
N HIS A 175 -8.14 16.87 -1.39
CA HIS A 175 -8.03 18.32 -1.36
C HIS A 175 -8.73 18.95 -2.59
N PRO A 176 -9.34 20.15 -2.46
CA PRO A 176 -9.98 20.84 -3.59
C PRO A 176 -9.11 20.98 -4.85
N VAL A 177 -7.80 21.19 -4.69
CA VAL A 177 -6.85 21.25 -5.81
C VAL A 177 -6.79 19.91 -6.55
N LEU A 178 -6.62 18.78 -5.85
CA LEU A 178 -6.62 17.46 -6.49
C LEU A 178 -7.98 17.15 -7.13
N LYS A 179 -9.08 17.52 -6.48
CA LYS A 179 -10.43 17.38 -7.05
C LYS A 179 -10.57 18.12 -8.38
N ALA A 180 -10.08 19.35 -8.48
CA ALA A 180 -10.09 20.11 -9.73
C ALA A 180 -9.24 19.43 -10.82
N ARG A 181 -8.05 18.92 -10.47
CA ARG A 181 -7.21 18.13 -11.39
C ARG A 181 -7.93 16.88 -11.91
N LEU A 182 -8.57 16.12 -11.03
CA LEU A 182 -9.34 14.94 -11.41
C LEU A 182 -10.54 15.29 -12.31
N ALA A 183 -11.21 16.42 -12.06
CA ALA A 183 -12.28 16.91 -12.93
C ALA A 183 -11.76 17.30 -14.33
N ASN A 184 -10.59 17.91 -14.42
CA ASN A 184 -9.94 18.22 -15.70
C ASN A 184 -9.64 16.95 -16.51
N THR A 185 -9.21 15.86 -15.86
CA THR A 185 -9.08 14.56 -16.54
C THR A 185 -10.40 14.09 -17.14
N VAL A 186 -11.52 14.21 -16.42
CA VAL A 186 -12.85 13.82 -16.96
C VAL A 186 -13.22 14.67 -18.17
N ALA A 187 -13.02 15.99 -18.07
CA ALA A 187 -13.32 16.92 -19.16
C ALA A 187 -12.48 16.61 -20.40
N LEU A 188 -11.17 16.41 -20.22
CA LEU A 188 -10.24 16.05 -21.30
C LEU A 188 -10.65 14.75 -21.97
N LEU A 189 -10.87 13.67 -21.21
CA LEU A 189 -11.25 12.38 -21.80
C LEU A 189 -12.61 12.42 -22.49
N THR A 190 -13.53 13.25 -22.01
CA THR A 190 -14.81 13.48 -22.70
C THR A 190 -14.56 14.18 -24.05
N ALA A 191 -13.77 15.25 -24.06
CA ALA A 191 -13.43 15.98 -25.29
C ALA A 191 -12.66 15.13 -26.30
N LYS A 192 -11.84 14.18 -25.83
CA LYS A 192 -11.09 13.22 -26.65
C LYS A 192 -11.91 12.00 -27.09
N GLY A 193 -13.20 11.92 -26.74
CA GLY A 193 -14.04 10.75 -27.05
C GLY A 193 -13.62 9.47 -26.31
N ALA A 194 -12.84 9.61 -25.23
CA ALA A 194 -12.25 8.52 -24.46
C ALA A 194 -12.93 8.28 -23.10
N ALA A 195 -14.13 8.84 -22.88
CA ALA A 195 -14.86 8.73 -21.61
C ALA A 195 -15.14 7.28 -21.18
N ALA A 196 -15.22 6.33 -22.11
CA ALA A 196 -15.37 4.91 -21.81
C ALA A 196 -14.24 4.36 -20.92
N ALA A 197 -13.03 4.92 -21.02
CA ALA A 197 -11.89 4.53 -20.18
C ALA A 197 -12.17 4.74 -18.68
N LEU A 198 -12.95 5.77 -18.33
CA LEU A 198 -13.33 6.08 -16.94
C LEU A 198 -14.28 5.03 -16.33
N THR A 199 -15.09 4.36 -17.15
CA THR A 199 -16.06 3.34 -16.69
C THR A 199 -15.39 2.05 -16.22
N ARG A 200 -14.13 1.86 -16.61
CA ARG A 200 -13.31 0.72 -16.21
C ARG A 200 -12.78 0.85 -14.79
N ILE A 201 -12.69 2.09 -14.27
CA ILE A 201 -12.24 2.37 -12.91
C ILE A 201 -13.33 1.95 -11.91
N LYS A 202 -12.99 1.06 -10.97
CA LYS A 202 -13.94 0.50 -9.98
C LYS A 202 -13.82 1.12 -8.60
N SER A 203 -12.64 1.66 -8.28
CA SER A 203 -12.29 2.21 -6.99
C SER A 203 -11.29 3.36 -7.14
N VAL A 204 -11.52 4.40 -6.35
CA VAL A 204 -10.59 5.51 -6.16
C VAL A 204 -10.52 5.73 -4.65
N GLY A 205 -9.33 5.63 -4.09
CA GLY A 205 -9.13 5.66 -2.65
C GLY A 205 -7.75 6.16 -2.26
N GLY A 206 -7.36 5.84 -1.03
CA GLY A 206 -6.00 6.06 -0.54
C GLY A 206 -5.89 7.03 0.64
N PHE A 207 -6.86 7.95 0.80
CA PHE A 207 -6.86 8.90 1.91
C PHE A 207 -6.77 8.18 3.26
N ASN A 208 -5.68 8.44 3.96
CA ASN A 208 -5.37 7.90 5.28
C ASN A 208 -4.23 8.73 5.87
N ILE A 209 -4.40 9.25 7.08
CA ILE A 209 -3.40 10.06 7.77
C ILE A 209 -2.38 9.11 8.41
N ARG A 210 -1.19 9.02 7.79
CA ARG A 210 -0.17 8.01 8.13
C ARG A 210 1.25 8.43 7.75
N PRO A 211 2.28 7.81 8.35
CA PRO A 211 3.65 7.93 7.85
C PRO A 211 3.75 7.52 6.37
N ASN A 212 4.69 8.10 5.65
CA ASN A 212 5.03 7.64 4.31
C ASN A 212 5.79 6.31 4.40
N VAL A 213 5.29 5.28 3.72
CA VAL A 213 5.89 3.92 3.72
C VAL A 213 7.35 3.95 3.26
N ASN A 214 7.67 4.80 2.28
CA ASN A 214 9.03 4.92 1.73
C ASN A 214 9.91 5.94 2.48
N SER A 215 9.32 6.75 3.35
CA SER A 215 10.03 7.77 4.15
C SER A 215 9.30 7.98 5.48
N PRO A 216 9.42 7.06 6.46
CA PRO A 216 8.62 7.09 7.69
C PRO A 216 8.79 8.35 8.55
N THR A 217 9.80 9.17 8.28
CA THR A 217 10.02 10.47 8.92
C THR A 217 9.05 11.55 8.46
N ARG A 218 8.35 11.35 7.33
CA ARG A 218 7.36 12.27 6.74
C ARG A 218 5.97 11.64 6.74
N LEU A 219 4.93 12.48 6.64
CA LEU A 219 3.58 12.01 6.33
C LEU A 219 3.45 11.67 4.84
N SER A 220 2.59 10.71 4.51
CA SER A 220 2.25 10.37 3.12
C SER A 220 1.44 11.48 2.45
N ASN A 221 1.56 11.66 1.13
CA ASN A 221 0.71 12.57 0.36
C ASN A 221 -0.78 12.19 0.40
N HIS A 222 -1.07 10.90 0.65
CA HIS A 222 -2.41 10.41 0.99
C HIS A 222 -2.96 11.03 2.28
N SER A 223 -2.11 11.43 3.22
CA SER A 223 -2.54 12.09 4.46
C SER A 223 -3.13 13.46 4.19
N PHE A 224 -2.82 14.09 3.06
CA PHE A 224 -3.26 15.45 2.73
C PHE A 224 -4.38 15.46 1.69
N GLY A 225 -4.85 14.30 1.24
CA GLY A 225 -5.74 14.22 0.09
C GLY A 225 -5.09 14.79 -1.19
N TRP A 226 -3.76 14.71 -1.29
CA TRP A 226 -2.97 15.12 -2.46
C TRP A 226 -2.63 13.96 -3.38
N ALA A 227 -2.98 12.74 -2.98
CA ALA A 227 -2.79 11.53 -3.75
C ALA A 227 -4.10 10.72 -3.83
N VAL A 228 -4.21 9.92 -4.89
CA VAL A 228 -5.23 8.89 -5.05
C VAL A 228 -4.59 7.61 -5.58
N ASP A 229 -5.10 6.49 -5.10
CA ASP A 229 -4.83 5.17 -5.65
C ASP A 229 -6.06 4.70 -6.43
N ILE A 230 -5.87 4.29 -7.68
CA ILE A 230 -6.94 3.84 -8.59
C ILE A 230 -6.90 2.33 -8.74
N ASP A 231 -7.95 1.63 -8.31
CA ASP A 231 -7.98 0.15 -8.36
C ASP A 231 -6.73 -0.52 -7.74
N PRO A 232 -6.30 -0.11 -6.53
CA PRO A 232 -5.03 -0.56 -5.96
C PRO A 232 -4.96 -2.08 -5.71
N ALA A 233 -6.10 -2.74 -5.48
CA ALA A 233 -6.12 -4.17 -5.22
C ALA A 233 -5.60 -4.98 -6.42
N ILE A 234 -6.00 -4.61 -7.64
CA ILE A 234 -5.64 -5.35 -8.86
C ILE A 234 -4.26 -4.95 -9.40
N ASN A 235 -3.51 -4.10 -8.70
CA ASN A 235 -2.18 -3.70 -9.13
C ASN A 235 -1.28 -3.52 -7.90
N PRO A 236 -0.77 -4.62 -7.33
CA PRO A 236 -0.06 -4.60 -6.08
C PRO A 236 1.14 -3.65 -6.12
N ASN A 237 1.32 -2.88 -5.05
CA ASN A 237 2.57 -2.21 -4.75
C ASN A 237 3.63 -3.27 -4.42
N VAL A 238 4.74 -3.23 -5.16
CA VAL A 238 5.85 -4.17 -5.04
C VAL A 238 7.16 -3.39 -5.19
N GLU A 239 8.13 -3.67 -4.32
CA GLU A 239 9.47 -3.12 -4.43
C GLU A 239 10.13 -3.55 -5.74
N LYS A 240 10.98 -2.69 -6.31
CA LYS A 240 11.62 -2.96 -7.60
C LYS A 240 12.35 -4.30 -7.64
N ASP A 241 13.05 -4.64 -6.57
CA ASP A 241 13.85 -5.87 -6.47
C ASP A 241 12.99 -7.14 -6.39
N ASN A 242 11.71 -6.98 -6.05
CA ASN A 242 10.72 -8.04 -5.99
C ASN A 242 9.89 -8.14 -7.29
N LEU A 243 10.28 -7.43 -8.36
CA LEU A 243 9.62 -7.52 -9.66
C LEU A 243 10.36 -8.46 -10.61
N PRO A 244 9.64 -9.24 -11.44
CA PRO A 244 10.26 -10.10 -12.43
C PRO A 244 10.67 -9.30 -13.69
N LEU A 245 11.44 -8.21 -13.52
CA LEU A 245 11.75 -7.23 -14.59
C LEU A 245 12.36 -7.88 -15.84
N ALA A 246 13.36 -8.74 -15.65
CA ALA A 246 14.01 -9.42 -16.77
C ALA A 246 13.03 -10.30 -17.56
N ILE A 247 12.07 -10.95 -16.86
CA ILE A 247 11.05 -11.79 -17.51
C ILE A 247 10.03 -10.90 -18.24
N ILE A 248 9.59 -9.79 -17.63
CA ILE A 248 8.67 -8.83 -18.26
C ILE A 248 9.28 -8.29 -19.54
N GLU A 249 10.52 -7.81 -19.50
CA GLU A 249 11.22 -7.29 -20.68
C GLU A 249 11.45 -8.39 -21.73
N ALA A 250 11.89 -9.58 -21.32
CA ALA A 250 12.10 -10.68 -22.26
C ALA A 250 10.80 -11.11 -22.96
N PHE A 251 9.67 -11.13 -22.25
CA PHE A 251 8.37 -11.60 -22.78
C PHE A 251 7.67 -10.52 -23.60
N THR A 252 7.77 -9.25 -23.20
CA THR A 252 7.00 -8.15 -23.79
C THR A 252 7.82 -7.24 -24.69
N GLY A 253 9.14 -7.18 -24.49
CA GLY A 253 10.05 -6.22 -25.13
C GLY A 253 10.03 -4.83 -24.50
N VAL A 254 9.36 -4.66 -23.35
CA VAL A 254 9.23 -3.38 -22.67
C VAL A 254 9.94 -3.43 -21.33
N ASP A 255 10.91 -2.54 -21.15
CA ASP A 255 11.48 -2.23 -19.83
C ASP A 255 10.48 -1.38 -19.04
N LEU A 256 9.98 -1.90 -17.92
CA LEU A 256 9.05 -1.18 -17.05
C LEU A 256 9.62 0.13 -16.52
N TYR A 257 10.94 0.27 -16.42
CA TYR A 257 11.61 1.48 -15.97
C TYR A 257 12.13 2.34 -17.13
N GLY A 258 11.92 1.88 -18.37
CA GLY A 258 12.42 2.47 -19.61
C GLY A 258 11.67 3.73 -20.06
N ALA A 259 11.83 4.04 -21.34
CA ALA A 259 11.44 5.31 -21.94
C ALA A 259 9.94 5.63 -21.79
N GLU A 260 9.07 4.64 -21.91
CA GLU A 260 7.62 4.81 -21.80
C GLU A 260 7.22 5.27 -20.40
N SER A 261 7.75 4.61 -19.37
CA SER A 261 7.48 4.98 -17.98
C SER A 261 8.14 6.31 -17.62
N VAL A 262 9.36 6.58 -18.10
CA VAL A 262 10.03 7.89 -17.93
C VAL A 262 9.16 9.01 -18.49
N LYS A 263 8.63 8.82 -19.71
CA LYS A 263 7.79 9.82 -20.38
C LYS A 263 6.52 10.12 -19.60
N LEU A 264 5.81 9.09 -19.13
CA LEU A 264 4.60 9.30 -18.33
C LEU A 264 4.88 9.97 -16.97
N ARG A 265 6.02 9.66 -16.33
CA ARG A 265 6.43 10.34 -15.08
C ARG A 265 6.80 11.80 -15.29
N ALA A 266 7.40 12.13 -16.42
CA ALA A 266 7.78 13.51 -16.76
C ALA A 266 6.56 14.39 -17.05
N GLY A 267 5.43 13.79 -17.44
CA GLY A 267 4.24 14.52 -17.86
C GLY A 267 4.38 15.11 -19.27
N GLY A 268 3.34 15.80 -19.72
CA GLY A 268 3.25 16.36 -21.07
C GLY A 268 1.80 16.43 -21.55
N LEU A 269 1.58 16.81 -22.81
CA LEU A 269 0.22 16.84 -23.37
C LEU A 269 -0.32 15.42 -23.58
N TYR A 270 -1.64 15.25 -23.45
CA TYR A 270 -2.32 13.97 -23.58
C TYR A 270 -1.90 13.15 -24.81
N ASP A 271 -1.93 13.74 -26.00
CA ASP A 271 -1.63 13.05 -27.25
C ASP A 271 -0.16 12.61 -27.32
N SER A 272 0.73 13.27 -26.58
CA SER A 272 2.14 12.89 -26.48
C SER A 272 2.34 11.71 -25.51
N LEU A 273 1.52 11.62 -24.46
CA LEU A 273 1.62 10.60 -23.40
C LEU A 273 0.89 9.30 -23.76
N LEU A 274 -0.24 9.39 -24.46
CA LEU A 274 -1.08 8.24 -24.79
C LEU A 274 -0.32 7.09 -25.47
N PRO A 275 0.58 7.30 -26.45
CA PRO A 275 1.33 6.22 -27.06
C PRO A 275 2.15 5.41 -26.05
N ALA A 276 2.80 6.06 -25.07
CA ALA A 276 3.57 5.38 -24.04
C ALA A 276 2.67 4.55 -23.10
N ALA A 277 1.52 5.09 -22.72
CA ALA A 277 0.53 4.35 -21.93
C ALA A 277 -0.01 3.13 -22.68
N ILE A 278 -0.24 3.23 -24.00
CA ILE A 278 -0.66 2.10 -24.84
C ILE A 278 0.41 1.01 -24.88
N VAL A 279 1.69 1.36 -25.03
CA VAL A 279 2.80 0.39 -25.03
C VAL A 279 2.83 -0.39 -23.71
N LEU A 280 2.76 0.32 -22.56
CA LEU A 280 2.73 -0.33 -21.25
C LEU A 280 1.48 -1.21 -21.06
N SER A 281 0.31 -0.77 -21.52
CA SER A 281 -0.93 -1.54 -21.45
C SER A 281 -0.87 -2.82 -22.31
N LYS A 282 -0.28 -2.74 -23.51
CA LYS A 282 -0.05 -3.91 -24.37
C LYS A 282 0.95 -4.87 -23.74
N ALA A 283 2.05 -4.35 -23.18
CA ALA A 283 3.02 -5.17 -22.46
C ALA A 283 2.38 -5.89 -21.27
N ASN A 284 1.54 -5.19 -20.49
CA ASN A 284 0.78 -5.78 -19.40
C ASN A 284 -0.10 -6.93 -19.86
N THR A 285 -0.89 -6.69 -20.92
CA THR A 285 -1.80 -7.70 -21.48
C THR A 285 -1.03 -8.92 -21.99
N ALA A 286 0.07 -8.71 -22.72
CA ALA A 286 0.91 -9.78 -23.23
C ALA A 286 1.58 -10.58 -22.09
N PHE A 287 2.03 -9.90 -21.03
CA PHE A 287 2.62 -10.55 -19.86
C PHE A 287 1.59 -11.41 -19.12
N VAL A 288 0.41 -10.88 -18.81
CA VAL A 288 -0.66 -11.64 -18.16
C VAL A 288 -1.10 -12.83 -19.01
N ALA A 289 -1.25 -12.64 -20.33
CA ALA A 289 -1.59 -13.71 -21.26
C ALA A 289 -0.53 -14.83 -21.28
N ALA A 290 0.76 -14.47 -21.24
CA ALA A 290 1.85 -15.43 -21.19
C ALA A 290 1.85 -16.28 -19.91
N PHE A 291 1.22 -15.83 -18.84
CA PHE A 291 1.11 -16.58 -17.60
C PHE A 291 -0.30 -17.12 -17.32
N ALA A 292 -1.22 -16.99 -18.27
CA ALA A 292 -2.60 -17.45 -18.13
C ALA A 292 -2.70 -18.99 -18.15
N ASN A 293 -1.88 -19.66 -18.97
CA ASN A 293 -1.86 -21.11 -19.13
C ASN A 293 -0.54 -21.57 -19.78
N ALA A 294 -0.36 -22.90 -19.91
CA ALA A 294 0.87 -23.48 -20.46
C ALA A 294 1.14 -23.09 -21.93
N ALA A 295 0.09 -22.88 -22.74
CA ALA A 295 0.26 -22.43 -24.12
C ALA A 295 0.78 -20.99 -24.17
N GLY A 296 0.19 -20.10 -23.36
CA GLY A 296 0.67 -18.72 -23.20
C GLY A 296 2.12 -18.67 -22.71
N LEU A 297 2.50 -19.54 -21.76
CA LEU A 297 3.87 -19.58 -21.25
C LEU A 297 4.85 -19.96 -22.35
N LYS A 298 4.52 -21.01 -23.12
CA LYS A 298 5.31 -21.44 -24.27
C LYS A 298 5.50 -20.31 -25.30
N ASP A 299 4.44 -19.57 -25.62
CA ASP A 299 4.52 -18.46 -26.57
C ASP A 299 5.39 -17.32 -26.03
N GLY A 300 5.25 -16.98 -24.74
CA GLY A 300 6.12 -16.04 -24.03
C GLY A 300 7.59 -16.46 -24.03
N MET A 301 7.89 -17.74 -23.82
CA MET A 301 9.24 -18.29 -23.90
C MET A 301 9.82 -18.21 -25.31
N GLY A 302 9.01 -18.37 -26.36
CA GLY A 302 9.42 -18.19 -27.74
C GLY A 302 9.85 -16.74 -28.02
N ASN A 303 9.05 -15.78 -27.55
CA ASN A 303 9.36 -14.36 -27.62
C ASN A 303 10.65 -14.02 -26.86
N ALA A 304 10.81 -14.51 -25.63
CA ALA A 304 12.01 -14.34 -24.83
C ALA A 304 13.25 -14.92 -25.51
N THR A 305 13.14 -16.12 -26.08
CA THR A 305 14.23 -16.76 -26.83
C THR A 305 14.68 -15.89 -28.00
N LYS A 306 13.73 -15.44 -28.83
CA LYS A 306 14.03 -14.55 -29.96
C LYS A 306 14.75 -13.28 -29.53
N ARG A 307 14.28 -12.61 -28.48
CA ARG A 307 14.88 -11.35 -28.00
C ARG A 307 16.26 -11.53 -27.38
N LEU A 308 16.42 -12.53 -26.50
CA LEU A 308 17.64 -12.70 -25.71
C LEU A 308 18.75 -13.39 -26.50
N SER A 309 18.39 -14.40 -27.30
CA SER A 309 19.37 -15.20 -28.03
C SER A 309 19.51 -14.85 -29.50
N GLY A 310 18.55 -14.11 -30.08
CA GLY A 310 18.48 -13.81 -31.51
C GLY A 310 17.94 -14.97 -32.36
N VAL A 311 17.48 -16.05 -31.73
CA VAL A 311 17.07 -17.28 -32.42
C VAL A 311 15.55 -17.42 -32.41
N THR A 312 14.96 -17.77 -33.55
CA THR A 312 13.56 -18.19 -33.61
C THR A 312 13.50 -19.71 -33.65
N LEU A 313 12.91 -20.33 -32.63
CA LEU A 313 12.74 -21.78 -32.58
C LEU A 313 11.54 -22.22 -33.44
N PRO A 314 11.68 -23.24 -34.30
CA PRO A 314 10.53 -23.91 -34.90
C PRO A 314 9.59 -24.47 -33.82
N ALA A 315 8.29 -24.60 -34.14
CA ALA A 315 7.25 -24.99 -33.18
C ALA A 315 7.56 -26.27 -32.37
N ALA A 316 8.15 -27.29 -33.02
CA ALA A 316 8.58 -28.51 -32.36
C ALA A 316 9.68 -28.26 -31.32
N LYS A 317 10.73 -27.50 -31.69
CA LYS A 317 11.83 -27.15 -30.78
C LYS A 317 11.36 -26.25 -29.63
N LEU A 318 10.40 -25.35 -29.88
CA LEU A 318 9.81 -24.52 -28.84
C LEU A 318 9.01 -25.37 -27.83
N THR A 319 8.30 -26.39 -28.31
CA THR A 319 7.60 -27.35 -27.43
C THR A 319 8.59 -28.10 -26.55
N THR A 320 9.71 -28.58 -27.10
CA THR A 320 10.78 -29.21 -26.32
C THR A 320 11.41 -28.23 -25.33
N ALA A 321 11.70 -26.99 -25.74
CA ALA A 321 12.26 -25.97 -24.85
C ALA A 321 11.34 -25.71 -23.64
N HIS A 322 10.02 -25.59 -23.88
CA HIS A 322 9.03 -25.43 -22.82
C HIS A 322 8.99 -26.64 -21.88
N GLN A 323 9.04 -27.87 -22.40
CA GLN A 323 9.10 -29.09 -21.56
C GLN A 323 10.37 -29.11 -20.68
N LEU A 324 11.52 -28.76 -21.24
CA LEU A 324 12.79 -28.72 -20.51
C LEU A 324 12.79 -27.63 -19.42
N ALA A 325 12.22 -26.46 -19.71
CA ALA A 325 12.11 -25.35 -18.76
C ALA A 325 11.12 -25.64 -17.63
N THR A 326 10.00 -26.33 -17.91
CA THR A 326 8.94 -26.63 -16.93
C THR A 326 9.16 -27.90 -16.12
N ALA A 327 10.16 -28.72 -16.47
CA ALA A 327 10.58 -29.87 -15.69
C ALA A 327 10.93 -29.50 -14.22
N VAL A 328 10.85 -30.47 -13.31
CA VAL A 328 11.18 -30.31 -11.89
C VAL A 328 12.25 -31.34 -11.50
N PRO A 329 13.52 -30.91 -11.33
CA PRO A 329 14.07 -29.59 -11.63
C PRO A 329 14.16 -29.32 -13.14
N ALA A 330 14.26 -28.04 -13.51
CA ALA A 330 14.43 -27.62 -14.90
C ALA A 330 15.72 -28.20 -15.50
N LYS A 331 15.67 -28.63 -16.76
CA LYS A 331 16.78 -29.27 -17.47
C LYS A 331 17.66 -28.23 -18.16
N LEU A 332 18.36 -27.42 -17.37
CA LEU A 332 19.11 -26.24 -17.86
C LEU A 332 20.19 -26.58 -18.90
N THR A 333 20.93 -27.66 -18.70
CA THR A 333 21.99 -28.09 -19.64
C THR A 333 21.39 -28.46 -20.99
N ASP A 334 20.35 -29.29 -21.00
CA ASP A 334 19.67 -29.73 -22.23
C ASP A 334 19.02 -28.55 -22.96
N LEU A 335 18.41 -27.62 -22.21
CA LEU A 335 17.84 -26.41 -22.76
C LEU A 335 18.90 -25.51 -23.38
N GLY A 336 20.06 -25.36 -22.72
CA GLY A 336 21.21 -24.65 -23.25
C GLY A 336 21.75 -25.29 -24.55
N THR A 337 21.86 -26.61 -24.59
CA THR A 337 22.27 -27.36 -25.79
C THR A 337 21.29 -27.17 -26.94
N LEU A 338 19.99 -27.24 -26.66
CA LEU A 338 18.93 -27.01 -27.66
C LEU A 338 19.05 -25.62 -28.28
N LEU A 339 19.28 -24.60 -27.46
CA LEU A 339 19.43 -23.21 -27.92
C LEU A 339 20.72 -23.00 -28.72
N GLN A 340 21.85 -23.59 -28.30
CA GLN A 340 23.10 -23.55 -29.04
C GLN A 340 22.97 -24.24 -30.41
N GLY A 341 22.36 -25.43 -30.45
CA GLY A 341 22.06 -26.14 -31.69
C GLY A 341 21.05 -25.42 -32.59
N ALA A 342 20.41 -24.35 -32.11
CA ALA A 342 19.57 -23.46 -32.90
C ALA A 342 20.27 -22.14 -33.28
N GLY A 343 21.57 -21.99 -32.97
CA GLY A 343 22.41 -20.86 -33.38
C GLY A 343 22.65 -19.80 -32.30
N ALA A 344 22.21 -20.01 -31.06
CA ALA A 344 22.55 -19.09 -29.97
C ALA A 344 24.02 -19.27 -29.55
N THR A 345 24.71 -18.18 -29.22
CA THR A 345 26.06 -18.30 -28.62
C THR A 345 25.99 -19.00 -27.26
N PRO A 346 27.04 -19.68 -26.80
CA PRO A 346 27.02 -20.41 -25.51
C PRO A 346 26.59 -19.53 -24.33
N ALA A 347 27.08 -18.29 -24.27
CA ALA A 347 26.70 -17.34 -23.23
C ALA A 347 25.21 -16.97 -23.28
N LYS A 348 24.68 -16.65 -24.47
CA LYS A 348 23.26 -16.30 -24.66
C LYS A 348 22.34 -17.50 -24.42
N ALA A 349 22.74 -18.70 -24.83
CA ALA A 349 22.00 -19.92 -24.59
C ALA A 349 21.88 -20.20 -23.08
N LYS A 350 22.99 -20.08 -22.34
CA LYS A 350 23.00 -20.28 -20.89
C LYS A 350 22.12 -19.27 -20.14
N SER A 351 22.23 -17.98 -20.45
CA SER A 351 21.42 -16.95 -19.79
C SER A 351 19.94 -17.08 -20.15
N THR A 352 19.62 -17.34 -21.41
CA THR A 352 18.24 -17.58 -21.87
C THR A 352 17.65 -18.81 -21.18
N ALA A 353 18.36 -19.94 -21.14
CA ALA A 353 17.90 -21.15 -20.47
C ALA A 353 17.53 -20.92 -18.99
N ARG A 354 18.36 -20.15 -18.27
CA ARG A 354 18.09 -19.79 -16.88
C ARG A 354 16.83 -18.95 -16.74
N LEU A 355 16.68 -17.90 -17.55
CA LEU A 355 15.50 -17.04 -17.52
C LEU A 355 14.20 -17.81 -17.86
N LEU A 356 14.24 -18.75 -18.82
CA LEU A 356 13.09 -19.58 -19.14
C LEU A 356 12.71 -20.49 -17.95
N ALA A 357 13.68 -21.06 -17.24
CA ALA A 357 13.43 -21.83 -16.04
C ALA A 357 12.85 -20.97 -14.90
N ASP A 358 13.37 -19.76 -14.70
CA ASP A 358 12.85 -18.80 -13.71
C ASP A 358 11.40 -18.40 -14.05
N ALA A 359 11.09 -18.21 -15.34
CA ALA A 359 9.72 -17.96 -15.80
C ALA A 359 8.79 -19.17 -15.56
N ALA A 360 9.26 -20.40 -15.78
CA ALA A 360 8.49 -21.60 -15.47
C ALA A 360 8.20 -21.73 -13.96
N ASP A 361 9.16 -21.39 -13.11
CA ASP A 361 8.94 -21.36 -11.66
C ASP A 361 7.92 -20.28 -11.25
N LEU A 362 8.08 -19.06 -11.77
CA LEU A 362 7.15 -17.96 -11.56
C LEU A 362 5.73 -18.31 -12.01
N PHE A 363 5.57 -19.05 -13.12
CA PHE A 363 4.27 -19.55 -13.57
C PHE A 363 3.60 -20.46 -12.53
N ARG A 364 4.36 -21.40 -11.94
CA ARG A 364 3.84 -22.27 -10.87
C ARG A 364 3.47 -21.49 -9.62
N ARG A 365 4.24 -20.47 -9.25
CA ARG A 365 3.94 -19.61 -8.08
C ARG A 365 2.72 -18.72 -8.32
N ALA A 366 2.62 -18.10 -9.50
CA ALA A 366 1.49 -17.26 -9.90
C ALA A 366 0.17 -18.05 -9.96
N ALA A 367 0.20 -19.32 -10.37
CA ALA A 367 -0.98 -20.19 -10.39
C ALA A 367 -1.59 -20.42 -8.99
N LYS A 368 -0.81 -20.25 -7.92
CA LYS A 368 -1.29 -20.37 -6.52
C LYS A 368 -1.91 -19.08 -5.99
N VAL A 369 -1.79 -17.96 -6.72
CA VAL A 369 -2.34 -16.68 -6.31
C VAL A 369 -3.78 -16.56 -6.80
N THR A 370 -4.73 -16.59 -5.86
CA THR A 370 -6.17 -16.57 -6.18
C THR A 370 -6.81 -15.20 -6.03
N THR A 371 -6.28 -14.34 -5.15
CA THR A 371 -6.87 -13.04 -4.84
C THR A 371 -5.89 -11.88 -5.03
N PRO A 372 -6.32 -10.79 -5.70
CA PRO A 372 -5.55 -9.55 -5.77
C PRO A 372 -5.37 -8.92 -4.37
N LYS A 373 -4.24 -8.24 -4.14
CA LYS A 373 -3.91 -7.57 -2.87
C LYS A 373 -3.18 -6.25 -3.16
N ILE A 374 -3.35 -5.26 -2.29
CA ILE A 374 -2.70 -3.95 -2.41
C ILE A 374 -1.17 -4.06 -2.27
N ILE A 375 -0.67 -4.92 -1.39
CA ILE A 375 0.75 -5.27 -1.28
C ILE A 375 0.89 -6.67 -1.88
N GLY A 376 1.78 -6.82 -2.85
CA GLY A 376 1.94 -8.08 -3.58
C GLY A 376 3.36 -8.59 -3.64
N THR A 377 3.51 -9.61 -4.48
CA THR A 377 4.77 -10.28 -4.81
C THR A 377 4.93 -10.32 -6.33
N ASP A 378 6.08 -10.75 -6.82
CA ASP A 378 6.28 -11.08 -8.23
C ASP A 378 5.16 -11.99 -8.78
N ALA A 379 4.78 -13.03 -8.05
CA ALA A 379 3.73 -13.96 -8.44
C ALA A 379 2.36 -13.28 -8.58
N SER A 380 2.04 -12.32 -7.69
CA SER A 380 0.82 -11.52 -7.79
C SER A 380 0.84 -10.60 -9.01
N VAL A 381 1.98 -9.97 -9.31
CA VAL A 381 2.17 -9.13 -10.51
C VAL A 381 2.06 -9.97 -11.78
N THR A 382 2.60 -11.18 -11.78
CA THR A 382 2.46 -12.13 -12.88
C THR A 382 1.01 -12.55 -13.10
N ARG A 383 0.27 -12.79 -12.01
CA ARG A 383 -1.12 -13.25 -12.10
C ARG A 383 -2.07 -12.15 -12.55
N PHE A 384 -1.93 -10.94 -12.01
CA PHE A 384 -2.90 -9.87 -12.19
C PHE A 384 -2.41 -8.73 -13.09
N GLY A 385 -1.13 -8.70 -13.42
CA GLY A 385 -0.51 -7.65 -14.22
C GLY A 385 0.14 -6.54 -13.41
N PHE A 386 0.75 -5.60 -14.13
CA PHE A 386 1.42 -4.42 -13.62
C PHE A 386 0.84 -3.06 -14.07
N PHE A 387 0.06 -3.00 -15.15
CA PHE A 387 -0.56 -1.77 -15.68
C PHE A 387 -2.02 -2.09 -16.05
N ASN A 388 -2.92 -2.05 -15.06
CA ASN A 388 -4.33 -2.44 -15.26
C ASN A 388 -5.29 -1.27 -15.50
N LEU A 389 -4.78 -0.03 -15.43
CA LEU A 389 -5.55 1.16 -15.77
C LEU A 389 -5.68 1.26 -17.30
N ALA A 390 -6.82 1.77 -17.78
CA ALA A 390 -6.98 2.08 -19.19
C ALA A 390 -5.91 3.11 -19.63
N PRO A 391 -5.23 2.92 -20.77
CA PRO A 391 -4.12 3.78 -21.17
C PRO A 391 -4.55 5.24 -21.35
N GLU A 392 -5.77 5.48 -21.81
CA GLU A 392 -6.37 6.82 -21.92
C GLU A 392 -6.53 7.46 -20.54
N ALA A 393 -7.01 6.70 -19.55
CA ALA A 393 -7.16 7.21 -18.18
C ALA A 393 -5.81 7.55 -17.55
N ALA A 394 -4.81 6.67 -17.71
CA ALA A 394 -3.45 6.93 -17.21
C ALA A 394 -2.84 8.18 -17.87
N ALA A 395 -2.95 8.29 -19.20
CA ALA A 395 -2.47 9.46 -19.93
C ALA A 395 -3.22 10.74 -19.52
N GLY A 396 -4.55 10.71 -19.40
CA GLY A 396 -5.36 11.86 -19.01
C GLY A 396 -5.14 12.35 -17.58
N LEU A 397 -4.76 11.45 -16.66
CA LEU A 397 -4.37 11.82 -15.29
C LEU A 397 -3.01 12.50 -15.27
N ALA A 398 -2.03 11.98 -16.02
CA ALA A 398 -0.67 12.52 -16.09
C ALA A 398 -0.55 13.77 -16.98
N ALA A 399 -1.48 13.97 -17.92
CA ALA A 399 -1.37 15.00 -18.94
C ALA A 399 -1.53 16.41 -18.37
N SER A 400 -0.68 17.36 -18.79
CA SER A 400 -0.72 18.75 -18.32
C SER A 400 -1.96 19.52 -18.75
N ASP A 401 -2.56 19.15 -19.89
CA ASP A 401 -3.88 19.60 -20.37
C ASP A 401 -5.06 18.78 -19.80
N GLY A 402 -4.77 17.84 -18.90
CA GLY A 402 -5.74 17.07 -18.13
C GLY A 402 -5.51 17.25 -16.63
N GLY A 403 -5.19 16.14 -15.95
CA GLY A 403 -4.98 16.12 -14.50
C GLY A 403 -3.65 16.73 -14.05
N GLY A 404 -2.62 16.71 -14.88
CA GLY A 404 -1.28 17.19 -14.55
C GLY A 404 -0.69 16.49 -13.32
N LEU A 405 -1.15 15.28 -13.01
CA LEU A 405 -0.75 14.57 -11.80
C LEU A 405 0.60 13.88 -12.01
N ARG A 406 1.44 13.93 -10.99
CA ARG A 406 2.63 13.10 -10.93
C ARG A 406 2.20 11.66 -10.77
N TRP A 407 2.52 10.87 -11.78
CA TRP A 407 2.35 9.43 -11.72
C TRP A 407 3.59 8.80 -11.09
N LEU A 408 3.44 8.02 -10.02
CA LEU A 408 4.60 7.33 -9.46
C LEU A 408 5.00 6.12 -10.32
N GLY A 409 4.06 5.34 -10.85
CA GLY A 409 4.37 4.36 -11.88
C GLY A 409 5.44 3.35 -11.43
N ALA A 410 6.41 3.09 -12.29
CA ALA A 410 7.69 2.47 -11.95
C ALA A 410 8.68 3.53 -11.42
N ALA A 411 8.37 4.16 -10.28
CA ALA A 411 9.30 5.09 -9.64
C ALA A 411 10.55 4.34 -9.19
N THR A 412 11.70 5.03 -9.12
CA THR A 412 13.06 4.47 -9.04
C THR A 412 13.29 3.31 -8.06
N LYS A 413 12.46 3.15 -7.02
CA LYS A 413 12.55 2.07 -6.02
C LYS A 413 11.29 1.21 -5.84
N THR A 414 10.12 1.67 -6.27
CA THR A 414 8.85 0.97 -6.05
C THR A 414 7.95 1.06 -7.28
N LYS A 415 7.22 -0.01 -7.54
CA LYS A 415 6.16 -0.05 -8.54
C LYS A 415 4.84 0.28 -7.86
N ASP A 416 4.33 1.48 -8.14
CA ASP A 416 3.02 1.96 -7.70
C ASP A 416 2.28 2.63 -8.88
N TYR A 417 1.84 1.78 -9.81
CA TYR A 417 1.27 2.18 -11.09
C TYR A 417 -0.13 2.78 -11.00
N MET A 418 -0.75 2.68 -9.83
CA MET A 418 -2.09 3.18 -9.57
C MET A 418 -2.09 4.48 -8.77
N HIS A 419 -0.92 4.94 -8.34
CA HIS A 419 -0.76 6.14 -7.56
C HIS A 419 -0.55 7.36 -8.44
N PHE A 420 -1.43 8.34 -8.25
CA PHE A 420 -1.35 9.65 -8.85
C PHE A 420 -1.43 10.69 -7.75
N GLU A 421 -0.57 11.70 -7.81
CA GLU A 421 -0.54 12.76 -6.81
C GLU A 421 -0.25 14.13 -7.42
N LEU A 422 -0.55 15.17 -6.67
CA LEU A 422 -0.16 16.53 -7.03
C LEU A 422 1.37 16.64 -7.08
N ALA A 423 1.89 17.29 -8.13
CA ALA A 423 3.28 17.71 -8.15
C ALA A 423 3.58 18.63 -6.96
N GLU A 424 4.80 18.62 -6.44
CA GLU A 424 5.17 19.42 -5.25
C GLU A 424 4.86 20.91 -5.43
N THR A 425 4.99 21.44 -6.64
CA THR A 425 4.66 22.84 -6.99
C THR A 425 3.17 23.14 -6.96
N ASP A 426 2.32 22.12 -7.14
CA ASP A 426 0.86 22.22 -7.11
C ASP A 426 0.27 21.88 -5.73
N GLN A 427 1.11 21.38 -4.81
CA GLN A 427 0.67 21.08 -3.46
C GLN A 427 0.36 22.39 -2.72
N PRO A 428 -0.84 22.53 -2.14
CA PRO A 428 -1.18 23.67 -1.29
C PRO A 428 -0.12 23.88 -0.21
N LYS A 429 0.33 25.13 -0.06
CA LYS A 429 1.21 25.47 1.06
C LYS A 429 0.49 25.19 2.36
N LEU A 430 1.08 24.32 3.16
CA LEU A 430 0.72 24.18 4.56
C LEU A 430 1.45 25.31 5.32
N PHE A 431 0.71 25.94 6.23
CA PHE A 431 1.02 27.10 7.09
C PHE A 431 2.46 27.61 7.19
#